data_AF-A0A528XNG0-F1
#
_entry.id   AF-A0A528XNG0-F1
#
_cell.length_a   1.000
_cell.length_b   1.000
_cell.length_c   1.000
_cell.angle_alpha   90.00
_cell.angle_beta   90.00
_cell.angle_gamma   90.00
#
_symmetry.space_group_name_H-M   'P 1'
#
loop_
_entity.id
_entity.type
_entity.pdbx_description
1 polymer ?
#
loop_
_entity_poly.entity_id
_entity_poly.type
_entity_poly.pdbx_seq_one_letter_code
_entity_poly.pdbx_strand_id
1 'polypeptide(L)'
;MSAEAVETTQEPFSRRTLFWGIFASLLAAAGFFLLSTYAPDFRQPEGGATPLSKGGTGYAGLVEWLKLTNRQAPPMARGEKDLESPLASTFLLIVTIAPNSDPAALQRIIKLRSGKDTLFVLPKWQTMPLLGHEGWETKVDRLPNTVVNDWLGRLAKAKLGEGKPTVDRIDVEGRRIAVPDELQWVADEHPLIAAGDGRAILTELDNEPFYILTDPDLINNAALEDPQKAAAALDMIAMLEPAKGAVMFDLTLHGIGQNYDLAKLLVEPPFLALTLSVLVAAALAFLHGLGRFGPPRAEGRAIAFGKRALVDTTAMLLKRAGRLQGLGDRYAA
;
A
#
# COMPACT_ATOMS: atom_id res chain seq x y z
N MET A 1 -64.86 -42.12 -1.70
CA MET A 1 -64.40 -40.95 -0.91
C MET A 1 -62.91 -41.12 -0.73
N SER A 2 -62.11 -40.42 -1.53
CA SER A 2 -60.66 -40.53 -1.50
C SER A 2 -60.11 -39.52 -0.51
N ALA A 3 -59.35 -39.98 0.48
CA ALA A 3 -58.63 -39.12 1.40
C ALA A 3 -57.33 -38.66 0.72
N GLU A 4 -57.16 -37.35 0.56
CA GLU A 4 -55.88 -36.75 0.18
C GLU A 4 -54.88 -36.96 1.32
N ALA A 5 -53.82 -37.71 1.03
CA ALA A 5 -52.66 -37.79 1.92
C ALA A 5 -51.90 -36.47 1.82
N VAL A 6 -51.91 -35.70 2.91
CA VAL A 6 -51.04 -34.53 3.06
C VAL A 6 -49.62 -35.04 3.28
N GLU A 7 -48.81 -35.07 2.22
CA GLU A 7 -47.36 -35.22 2.33
C GLU A 7 -46.81 -34.00 3.09
N THR A 8 -46.46 -34.18 4.36
CA THR A 8 -45.68 -33.22 5.12
C THR A 8 -44.26 -33.23 4.58
N THR A 9 -43.93 -32.27 3.73
CA THR A 9 -42.57 -32.05 3.22
C THR A 9 -41.64 -31.81 4.42
N GLN A 10 -40.86 -32.81 4.80
CA GLN A 10 -39.84 -32.69 5.83
C GLN A 10 -38.73 -31.80 5.28
N GLU A 11 -38.62 -30.55 5.77
CA GLU A 11 -37.52 -29.67 5.37
C GLU A 11 -36.18 -30.33 5.78
N PRO A 12 -35.22 -30.49 4.85
CA PRO A 12 -33.99 -31.27 5.08
C PRO A 12 -33.05 -30.65 6.14
N PHE A 13 -33.25 -29.38 6.50
CA PHE A 13 -32.47 -28.67 7.51
C PHE A 13 -33.34 -27.85 8.45
N SER A 14 -32.95 -27.76 9.72
CA SER A 14 -33.61 -26.85 10.65
C SER A 14 -33.34 -25.39 10.25
N ARG A 15 -34.38 -24.56 10.23
CA ARG A 15 -34.27 -23.11 9.91
C ARG A 15 -33.27 -22.39 10.82
N ARG A 16 -33.15 -22.82 12.08
CA ARG A 16 -32.19 -22.30 13.05
C ARG A 16 -30.76 -22.64 12.66
N THR A 17 -30.50 -23.88 12.25
CA THR A 17 -29.18 -24.32 11.78
C THR A 17 -28.80 -23.59 10.50
N LEU A 18 -29.72 -23.44 9.55
CA LEU A 18 -29.50 -22.72 8.31
C LEU A 18 -29.16 -21.24 8.58
N PHE A 19 -29.93 -20.58 9.45
CA PHE A 19 -29.67 -19.18 9.84
C PHE A 19 -28.27 -19.02 10.45
N TRP A 20 -27.92 -19.85 11.44
CA TRP A 20 -26.59 -19.76 12.08
C TRP A 20 -25.45 -20.11 11.13
N GLY A 21 -25.66 -21.06 10.20
CA GLY A 21 -24.67 -21.40 9.17
C GLY A 21 -24.41 -20.24 8.20
N ILE A 22 -25.47 -19.60 7.70
CA ILE A 22 -25.36 -18.42 6.83
C ILE A 22 -24.67 -17.27 7.59
N PHE A 23 -25.12 -16.99 8.82
CA PHE A 23 -24.53 -15.93 9.64
C PHE A 23 -23.04 -16.15 9.89
N ALA A 24 -22.64 -17.36 10.31
CA ALA A 24 -21.24 -17.70 10.54
C ALA A 24 -20.40 -17.57 9.25
N SER A 25 -20.95 -17.97 8.10
CA SER A 25 -20.27 -17.86 6.81
C SER A 25 -20.07 -16.41 6.38
N LEU A 26 -21.09 -15.56 6.54
CA LEU A 26 -20.99 -14.12 6.24
C LEU A 26 -20.01 -13.42 7.19
N LEU A 27 -20.04 -13.75 8.47
CA LEU A 27 -19.11 -13.21 9.45
C LEU A 27 -17.66 -13.62 9.14
N ALA A 28 -17.44 -14.89 8.81
CA ALA A 28 -16.12 -15.38 8.41
C ALA A 28 -15.63 -14.73 7.11
N ALA A 29 -16.50 -14.57 6.11
CA ALA A 29 -16.16 -13.90 4.86
C ALA A 29 -15.81 -12.41 5.07
N ALA A 30 -16.58 -11.70 5.90
CA ALA A 30 -16.30 -10.32 6.25
C ALA A 30 -14.97 -10.19 7.03
N GLY A 31 -14.75 -11.07 7.99
CA GLY A 31 -13.49 -11.16 8.72
C GLY A 31 -12.30 -11.42 7.81
N PHE A 32 -12.39 -12.42 6.93
CA PHE A 32 -11.37 -12.72 5.94
C PHE A 32 -11.10 -11.55 5.00
N PHE A 33 -12.14 -10.89 4.49
CA PHE A 33 -12.01 -9.73 3.62
C PHE A 33 -11.27 -8.58 4.33
N LEU A 34 -11.68 -8.22 5.55
CA LEU A 34 -11.02 -7.19 6.34
C LEU A 34 -9.56 -7.54 6.65
N LEU A 35 -9.31 -8.77 7.13
CA LEU A 35 -7.97 -9.25 7.41
C LEU A 35 -7.10 -9.24 6.15
N SER A 36 -7.58 -9.72 5.00
CA SER A 36 -6.82 -9.71 3.76
C SER A 36 -6.53 -8.29 3.26
N THR A 37 -7.47 -7.38 3.46
CA THR A 37 -7.38 -5.98 3.03
C THR A 37 -6.36 -5.19 3.86
N TYR A 38 -6.31 -5.43 5.17
CA TYR A 38 -5.38 -4.74 6.08
C TYR A 38 -4.10 -5.52 6.39
N ALA A 39 -4.03 -6.83 6.13
CA ALA A 39 -2.86 -7.66 6.38
C ALA A 39 -1.56 -7.11 5.77
N PRO A 40 -1.54 -6.55 4.53
CA PRO A 40 -0.34 -5.97 3.97
C PRO A 40 0.26 -4.83 4.80
N ASP A 41 -0.55 -4.06 5.53
CA ASP A 41 -0.05 -2.94 6.36
C ASP A 41 0.72 -3.41 7.59
N PHE A 42 0.45 -4.64 8.02
CA PHE A 42 1.12 -5.27 9.15
C PHE A 42 2.34 -6.10 8.73
N ARG A 43 2.51 -6.36 7.42
CA ARG A 43 3.70 -7.04 6.92
C ARG A 43 4.86 -6.05 6.95
N GLN A 44 5.80 -6.29 7.87
CA GLN A 44 7.10 -5.64 7.80
C GLN A 44 7.90 -6.32 6.67
N PRO A 45 8.60 -5.56 5.82
CA PRO A 45 9.51 -6.15 4.84
C PRO A 45 10.53 -7.02 5.58
N GLU A 46 10.63 -8.28 5.17
CA GLU A 46 11.62 -9.20 5.71
C GLU A 46 13.01 -8.83 5.16
N GLY A 47 13.83 -8.21 6.01
CA GLY A 47 15.20 -7.85 5.66
C GLY A 47 15.34 -6.56 4.83
N GLY A 48 16.51 -6.39 4.22
CA GLY A 48 16.84 -5.25 3.37
C GLY A 48 17.19 -3.97 4.12
N ALA A 49 17.41 -2.91 3.36
CA ALA A 49 17.87 -1.60 3.82
C ALA A 49 16.75 -0.78 4.47
N THR A 50 16.17 -1.29 5.58
CA THR A 50 15.09 -0.64 6.33
C THR A 50 15.47 -0.44 7.80
N PRO A 51 14.90 0.57 8.50
CA PRO A 51 15.15 0.79 9.93
C PRO A 51 14.51 -0.26 10.84
N LEU A 52 13.69 -1.17 10.30
CA LEU A 52 13.12 -2.31 11.04
C LEU A 52 13.91 -3.60 10.82
N SER A 53 14.79 -3.64 9.81
CA SER A 53 15.56 -4.83 9.43
C SER A 53 16.75 -5.07 10.36
N LYS A 54 16.87 -6.33 10.80
CA LYS A 54 17.99 -6.84 11.61
C LYS A 54 19.11 -7.47 10.76
N GLY A 55 18.92 -7.57 9.46
CA GLY A 55 19.94 -8.08 8.54
C GLY A 55 21.13 -7.13 8.42
N GLY A 56 22.25 -7.59 7.85
CA GLY A 56 23.48 -6.80 7.74
C GLY A 56 23.33 -5.46 7.01
N THR A 57 22.40 -5.38 6.03
CA THR A 57 22.11 -4.14 5.28
C THR A 57 21.04 -3.27 5.94
N GLY A 58 20.37 -3.77 6.97
CA GLY A 58 19.35 -3.04 7.74
C GLY A 58 19.91 -2.00 8.69
N TYR A 59 19.00 -1.32 9.41
CA TYR A 59 19.36 -0.23 10.34
C TYR A 59 18.67 -0.37 11.72
N ALA A 60 18.06 -1.50 12.05
CA ALA A 60 17.45 -1.70 13.36
C ALA A 60 18.45 -1.55 14.53
N GLY A 61 19.72 -1.91 14.31
CA GLY A 61 20.78 -1.69 15.29
C GLY A 61 21.02 -0.20 15.56
N LEU A 62 21.06 0.62 14.51
CA LEU A 62 21.21 2.08 14.63
C LEU A 62 20.01 2.70 15.37
N VAL A 63 18.79 2.27 15.03
CA VAL A 63 17.55 2.72 15.71
C VAL A 63 17.59 2.40 17.19
N GLU A 64 17.95 1.17 17.57
CA GLU A 64 18.05 0.78 18.97
C GLU A 64 19.18 1.54 19.68
N TRP A 65 20.30 1.77 19.00
CA TRP A 65 21.41 2.54 19.55
C TRP A 65 21.01 4.00 19.84
N LEU A 66 20.36 4.67 18.88
CA LEU A 66 19.83 6.02 19.07
C LEU A 66 18.82 6.08 20.21
N LYS A 67 17.95 5.07 20.33
CA LYS A 67 17.00 4.95 21.44
C LYS A 67 17.69 4.84 22.79
N LEU A 68 18.75 4.03 22.89
CA LEU A 68 19.52 3.87 24.13
C LEU A 68 20.27 5.16 24.50
N THR A 69 20.88 5.83 23.52
CA THR A 69 21.61 7.08 23.72
C THR A 69 20.69 8.23 24.14
N ASN A 70 19.52 8.36 23.47
CA ASN A 70 18.59 9.47 23.68
C ASN A 70 17.52 9.17 24.73
N ARG A 71 17.46 7.93 25.24
CA ARG A 71 16.42 7.41 26.16
C ARG A 71 14.99 7.50 25.59
N GLN A 72 14.86 7.71 24.29
CA GLN A 72 13.60 7.84 23.58
C GLN A 72 13.75 7.22 22.19
N ALA A 73 12.77 6.41 21.77
CA ALA A 73 12.78 5.82 20.45
C ALA A 73 12.61 6.91 19.36
N PRO A 74 13.43 6.89 18.30
CA PRO A 74 13.22 7.74 17.13
C PRO A 74 11.81 7.56 16.56
N PRO A 75 11.09 8.66 16.22
CA PRO A 75 9.84 8.56 15.48
C PRO A 75 10.03 7.87 14.12
N MET A 76 8.97 7.22 13.64
CA MET A 76 8.96 6.47 12.38
C MET A 76 7.83 7.03 11.50
N ALA A 77 8.18 7.68 10.40
CA ALA A 77 7.19 8.24 9.48
C ALA A 77 6.57 7.13 8.62
N ARG A 78 5.26 6.93 8.71
CA ARG A 78 4.49 5.89 8.00
C ARG A 78 3.56 6.45 6.93
N GLY A 79 3.48 7.77 6.79
CA GLY A 79 2.72 8.40 5.73
C GLY A 79 3.01 9.88 5.59
N GLU A 80 2.36 10.49 4.59
CA GLU A 80 2.53 11.91 4.27
C GLU A 80 2.22 12.83 5.46
N LYS A 81 1.17 12.51 6.24
CA LYS A 81 0.79 13.29 7.43
C LYS A 81 1.90 13.35 8.49
N ASP A 82 2.67 12.28 8.63
CA ASP A 82 3.79 12.26 9.58
C ASP A 82 4.90 13.18 9.09
N LEU A 83 5.23 13.10 7.79
CA LEU A 83 6.26 13.92 7.12
C LEU A 83 5.89 15.42 7.06
N GLU A 84 4.61 15.73 6.96
CA GLU A 84 4.06 17.09 6.94
C GLU A 84 3.92 17.72 8.33
N SER A 85 4.01 16.91 9.39
CA SER A 85 3.78 17.41 10.75
C SER A 85 4.78 18.51 11.12
N PRO A 86 4.36 19.54 11.90
CA PRO A 86 5.28 20.56 12.38
C PRO A 86 6.44 19.99 13.20
N LEU A 87 6.21 18.89 13.93
CA LEU A 87 7.27 18.17 14.63
C LEU A 87 8.27 17.57 13.65
N ALA A 88 7.83 16.91 12.57
CA ALA A 88 8.75 16.35 11.59
C ALA A 88 9.70 17.41 10.98
N SER A 89 9.28 18.67 10.86
CA SER A 89 10.17 19.74 10.37
C SER A 89 11.33 20.10 11.28
N THR A 90 11.32 19.69 12.55
CA THR A 90 12.43 19.93 13.49
C THR A 90 13.35 18.72 13.65
N PHE A 91 13.14 17.65 12.87
CA PHE A 91 13.90 16.40 12.95
C PHE A 91 14.70 16.19 11.68
N LEU A 92 15.90 15.63 11.82
CA LEU A 92 16.62 14.98 10.74
C LEU A 92 15.83 13.74 10.30
N LEU A 93 15.36 13.71 9.05
CA LEU A 93 14.74 12.52 8.48
C LEU A 93 15.82 11.65 7.82
N ILE A 94 15.99 10.42 8.29
CA ILE A 94 16.85 9.42 7.66
C ILE A 94 16.02 8.58 6.69
N VAL A 95 16.34 8.68 5.40
CA VAL A 95 15.68 7.98 4.30
C VAL A 95 16.63 6.89 3.80
N THR A 96 16.29 5.64 4.07
CA THR A 96 17.10 4.48 3.70
C THR A 96 16.62 3.93 2.36
N ILE A 97 17.41 4.11 1.29
CA ILE A 97 17.00 3.71 -0.06
C ILE A 97 17.37 2.24 -0.27
N ALA A 98 16.40 1.45 -0.70
CA ALA A 98 16.59 0.07 -1.14
C ALA A 98 16.48 -0.03 -2.68
N PRO A 99 17.11 -1.04 -3.32
CA PRO A 99 17.04 -1.18 -4.78
C PRO A 99 15.61 -1.31 -5.33
N ASN A 100 14.68 -1.81 -4.52
CA ASN A 100 13.26 -2.02 -4.84
C ASN A 100 12.32 -0.97 -4.20
N SER A 101 12.85 0.14 -3.68
CA SER A 101 12.04 1.24 -3.14
C SER A 101 11.11 1.86 -4.18
N ASP A 102 10.02 2.51 -3.75
CA ASP A 102 9.10 3.23 -4.66
C ASP A 102 9.73 4.56 -5.13
N PRO A 103 10.04 4.74 -6.43
CA PRO A 103 10.62 5.98 -6.91
C PRO A 103 9.67 7.18 -6.82
N ALA A 104 8.35 6.94 -6.84
CA ALA A 104 7.36 8.00 -6.65
C ALA A 104 7.30 8.44 -5.18
N ALA A 105 7.44 7.52 -4.22
CA ALA A 105 7.59 7.85 -2.80
C ALA A 105 8.81 8.74 -2.55
N LEU A 106 9.95 8.42 -3.17
CA LEU A 106 11.15 9.25 -3.04
C LEU A 106 10.90 10.70 -3.50
N GLN A 107 10.24 10.88 -4.66
CA GLN A 107 9.91 12.22 -5.16
C GLN A 107 8.93 12.96 -4.24
N ARG A 108 7.98 12.26 -3.63
CA ARG A 108 7.09 12.84 -2.61
C ARG A 108 7.87 13.28 -1.38
N ILE A 109 8.78 12.45 -0.87
CA ILE A 109 9.65 12.78 0.27
C ILE A 109 10.47 14.04 -0.04
N ILE A 110 11.18 14.09 -1.17
CA ILE A 110 11.97 15.25 -1.60
C ILE A 110 11.11 16.53 -1.58
N LYS A 111 9.89 16.47 -2.12
CA LYS A 111 8.98 17.62 -2.15
C LYS A 111 8.51 18.04 -0.74
N LEU A 112 8.08 17.08 0.09
CA LEU A 112 7.57 17.36 1.44
C LEU A 112 8.67 17.82 2.42
N ARG A 113 9.92 17.47 2.11
CA ARG A 113 11.10 17.75 2.91
C ARG A 113 11.93 18.93 2.43
N SER A 114 11.58 19.60 1.33
CA SER A 114 12.27 20.83 0.91
C SER A 114 12.35 21.83 2.07
N GLY A 115 13.56 22.35 2.30
CA GLY A 115 13.93 23.22 3.41
C GLY A 115 14.09 22.53 4.77
N LYS A 116 14.16 21.19 4.84
CA LYS A 116 14.22 20.42 6.11
C LYS A 116 15.30 19.35 6.08
N ASP A 117 16.05 19.22 7.17
CA ASP A 117 17.20 18.30 7.29
C ASP A 117 16.85 16.86 6.92
N THR A 118 17.43 16.34 5.85
CA THR A 118 17.11 15.00 5.35
C THR A 118 18.37 14.28 4.87
N LEU A 119 18.65 13.13 5.47
CA LEU A 119 19.76 12.25 5.09
C LEU A 119 19.24 11.13 4.19
N PHE A 120 19.65 11.13 2.93
CA PHE A 120 19.41 10.06 1.97
C PHE A 120 20.59 9.08 1.98
N VAL A 121 20.31 7.82 2.31
CA VAL A 121 21.32 6.75 2.37
C VAL A 121 21.19 5.89 1.12
N LEU A 122 22.24 5.85 0.29
CA LEU A 122 22.25 5.09 -0.96
C LEU A 122 22.37 3.57 -0.73
N PRO A 123 21.84 2.74 -1.64
CA PRO A 123 22.01 1.30 -1.58
C PRO A 123 23.37 0.86 -2.12
N LYS A 124 23.87 -0.27 -1.61
CA LYS A 124 25.16 -0.84 -2.00
C LYS A 124 25.13 -2.33 -2.33
N TRP A 125 24.53 -3.14 -1.47
CA TRP A 125 24.60 -4.59 -1.57
C TRP A 125 23.32 -5.17 -2.15
N GLN A 126 23.49 -6.19 -3.00
CA GLN A 126 22.43 -7.10 -3.36
C GLN A 126 22.47 -8.27 -2.37
N THR A 127 21.36 -8.51 -1.69
CA THR A 127 21.22 -9.58 -0.71
C THR A 127 20.05 -10.50 -1.06
N MET A 128 20.06 -11.67 -0.44
CA MET A 128 18.93 -12.60 -0.46
C MET A 128 18.62 -13.06 0.97
N PRO A 129 17.34 -13.34 1.30
CA PRO A 129 17.00 -13.93 2.59
C PRO A 129 17.75 -15.24 2.82
N LEU A 130 18.28 -15.44 4.02
CA LEU A 130 18.94 -16.68 4.41
C LEU A 130 17.88 -17.71 4.83
N LEU A 131 17.77 -18.81 4.07
CA LEU A 131 16.79 -19.85 4.36
C LEU A 131 17.01 -20.45 5.76
N GLY A 132 15.92 -20.53 6.54
CA GLY A 132 15.95 -21.07 7.91
C GLY A 132 16.33 -20.05 8.99
N HIS A 133 16.66 -18.81 8.63
CA HIS A 133 16.99 -17.72 9.56
C HIS A 133 16.17 -16.48 9.25
N GLU A 134 15.04 -16.32 9.94
CA GLU A 134 14.13 -15.18 9.74
C GLU A 134 14.84 -13.85 9.99
N GLY A 135 14.73 -12.91 9.05
CA GLY A 135 15.34 -11.59 9.10
C GLY A 135 16.85 -11.55 8.83
N TRP A 136 17.49 -12.68 8.55
CA TRP A 136 18.89 -12.76 8.15
C TRP A 136 19.01 -12.72 6.63
N GLU A 137 20.13 -12.21 6.16
CA GLU A 137 20.41 -12.05 4.72
C GLU A 137 21.82 -12.53 4.40
N THR A 138 21.99 -13.09 3.21
CA THR A 138 23.29 -13.38 2.63
C THR A 138 23.65 -12.30 1.62
N LYS A 139 24.88 -11.78 1.70
CA LYS A 139 25.47 -10.93 0.66
C LYS A 139 25.62 -11.79 -0.61
N VAL A 140 25.05 -11.33 -1.71
CA VAL A 140 25.21 -11.96 -3.03
C VAL A 140 26.35 -11.28 -3.76
N ASP A 141 26.18 -9.99 -4.04
CA ASP A 141 27.16 -9.17 -4.76
C ASP A 141 26.90 -7.68 -4.48
N ARG A 142 27.74 -6.80 -5.02
CA ARG A 142 27.48 -5.37 -5.07
C ARG A 142 26.39 -5.06 -6.10
N LEU A 143 25.55 -4.08 -5.79
CA LEU A 143 24.59 -3.56 -6.75
C LEU A 143 25.32 -2.94 -7.95
N PRO A 144 24.82 -3.15 -9.18
CA PRO A 144 25.36 -2.47 -10.35
C PRO A 144 25.29 -0.95 -10.19
N ASN A 145 26.35 -0.25 -10.60
CA ASN A 145 26.39 1.21 -10.54
C ASN A 145 25.24 1.88 -11.29
N THR A 146 24.67 1.24 -12.31
CA THR A 146 23.49 1.76 -13.02
C THR A 146 22.32 1.91 -12.06
N VAL A 147 22.05 0.90 -11.23
CA VAL A 147 20.97 0.91 -10.23
C VAL A 147 21.19 2.02 -9.21
N VAL A 148 22.41 2.13 -8.67
CA VAL A 148 22.71 3.16 -7.65
C VAL A 148 22.69 4.56 -8.27
N ASN A 149 23.20 4.74 -9.49
CA ASN A 149 23.14 6.01 -10.21
C ASN A 149 21.70 6.41 -10.59
N ASP A 150 20.81 5.45 -10.85
CA ASP A 150 19.39 5.74 -11.09
C ASP A 150 18.72 6.33 -9.85
N TRP A 151 19.15 5.92 -8.65
CA TRP A 151 18.71 6.51 -7.38
C TRP A 151 19.38 7.85 -7.11
N LEU A 152 20.70 7.93 -7.25
CA LEU A 152 21.47 9.17 -7.07
C LEU A 152 20.99 10.27 -8.02
N GLY A 153 20.73 9.94 -9.28
CA GLY A 153 20.26 10.88 -10.31
C GLY A 153 18.88 11.49 -10.02
N ARG A 154 18.10 10.90 -9.10
CA ARG A 154 16.83 11.48 -8.61
C ARG A 154 17.03 12.51 -7.51
N LEU A 155 18.18 12.46 -6.83
CA LEU A 155 18.55 13.34 -5.73
C LEU A 155 19.46 14.47 -6.21
N ALA A 156 20.45 14.15 -7.05
CA ALA A 156 21.55 15.03 -7.40
C ALA A 156 22.07 14.78 -8.82
N LYS A 157 22.64 15.82 -9.43
CA LYS A 157 23.38 15.69 -10.70
C LYS A 157 24.81 15.22 -10.43
N ALA A 158 24.95 14.04 -9.84
CA ALA A 158 26.22 13.43 -9.49
C ALA A 158 26.36 12.04 -10.13
N LYS A 159 27.60 11.55 -10.20
CA LYS A 159 27.90 10.19 -10.64
C LYS A 159 28.63 9.47 -9.53
N LEU A 160 28.17 8.26 -9.23
CA LEU A 160 28.80 7.38 -8.26
C LEU A 160 30.18 6.95 -8.75
N GLY A 161 31.18 7.17 -7.91
CA GLY A 161 32.49 6.55 -7.97
C GLY A 161 32.55 5.31 -7.07
N GLU A 162 33.38 4.35 -7.46
CA GLU A 162 33.60 3.13 -6.70
C GLU A 162 35.07 2.72 -6.72
N GLY A 163 35.44 1.88 -5.76
CA GLY A 163 36.69 1.13 -5.80
C GLY A 163 37.41 1.16 -4.48
N LYS A 164 38.66 0.71 -4.50
CA LYS A 164 39.49 0.74 -3.30
C LYS A 164 39.67 2.18 -2.82
N PRO A 165 39.54 2.41 -1.51
CA PRO A 165 39.84 3.71 -0.92
C PRO A 165 41.24 4.18 -1.34
N THR A 166 41.41 5.48 -1.57
CA THR A 166 42.73 6.10 -1.65
C THR A 166 43.34 6.31 -0.27
N VAL A 167 42.52 6.21 0.78
CA VAL A 167 42.90 6.37 2.19
C VAL A 167 42.45 5.16 3.02
N ASP A 168 43.30 4.69 3.93
CA ASP A 168 42.97 3.54 4.79
C ASP A 168 41.96 3.89 5.90
N ARG A 169 41.90 5.17 6.27
CA ARG A 169 41.00 5.68 7.32
C ARG A 169 40.35 6.99 6.89
N ILE A 170 39.11 7.17 7.31
CA ILE A 170 38.37 8.43 7.19
C ILE A 170 38.15 9.03 8.57
N ASP A 171 38.02 10.35 8.63
CA ASP A 171 37.73 11.09 9.85
C ASP A 171 36.24 11.44 9.90
N VAL A 172 35.60 11.12 11.03
CA VAL A 172 34.21 11.45 11.32
C VAL A 172 34.20 12.17 12.66
N GLU A 173 34.07 13.49 12.67
CA GLU A 173 34.15 14.33 13.88
C GLU A 173 35.40 14.04 14.75
N GLY A 174 36.59 13.94 14.13
CA GLY A 174 37.83 13.62 14.83
C GLY A 174 38.03 12.14 15.17
N ARG A 175 37.03 11.28 14.88
CA ARG A 175 37.15 9.83 15.00
C ARG A 175 37.63 9.23 13.68
N ARG A 176 38.85 8.70 13.70
CA ARG A 176 39.40 7.95 12.55
C ARG A 176 38.86 6.51 12.54
N ILE A 177 38.17 6.10 11.48
CA ILE A 177 37.69 4.72 11.30
C ILE A 177 38.25 4.10 10.02
N ALA A 178 38.34 2.77 9.98
CA ALA A 178 38.75 2.06 8.77
C ALA A 178 37.68 2.18 7.68
N VAL A 179 38.14 2.44 6.45
CA VAL A 179 37.24 2.59 5.29
C VAL A 179 36.80 1.21 4.78
N PRO A 180 35.55 1.05 4.31
CA PRO A 180 35.13 -0.17 3.63
C PRO A 180 35.98 -0.46 2.38
N ASP A 181 36.28 -1.74 2.12
CA ASP A 181 37.11 -2.17 0.98
C ASP A 181 36.52 -1.77 -0.37
N GLU A 182 35.19 -1.80 -0.48
CA GLU A 182 34.43 -1.48 -1.69
C GLU A 182 33.73 -0.12 -1.54
N LEU A 183 34.48 0.95 -1.33
CA LEU A 183 33.92 2.26 -1.00
C LEU A 183 33.07 2.85 -2.15
N GLN A 184 31.90 3.41 -1.79
CA GLN A 184 31.11 4.31 -2.62
C GLN A 184 31.41 5.78 -2.30
N TRP A 185 31.51 6.62 -3.34
CA TRP A 185 31.76 8.05 -3.18
C TRP A 185 31.18 8.85 -4.35
N VAL A 186 31.08 10.17 -4.18
CA VAL A 186 30.81 11.13 -5.27
C VAL A 186 31.91 12.19 -5.32
N ALA A 187 32.12 12.81 -6.48
CA ALA A 187 33.06 13.91 -6.58
C ALA A 187 32.44 15.17 -5.99
N ASP A 188 33.10 15.77 -5.01
CA ASP A 188 32.69 17.02 -4.36
C ASP A 188 33.90 17.70 -3.71
N GLU A 189 33.96 19.02 -3.85
CA GLU A 189 35.03 19.88 -3.34
C GLU A 189 34.81 20.25 -1.86
N HIS A 190 33.57 20.16 -1.37
CA HIS A 190 33.20 20.54 0.01
C HIS A 190 32.51 19.41 0.77
N PRO A 191 33.12 18.21 0.88
CA PRO A 191 32.53 17.07 1.56
C PRO A 191 32.36 17.32 3.07
N LEU A 192 31.28 16.80 3.64
CA LEU A 192 31.15 16.68 5.10
C LEU A 192 32.01 15.54 5.65
N ILE A 193 32.09 14.42 4.91
CA ILE A 193 33.04 13.34 5.19
C ILE A 193 33.80 13.02 3.91
N ALA A 194 35.09 13.31 3.91
CA ALA A 194 35.98 13.10 2.77
C ALA A 194 36.61 11.70 2.76
N ALA A 195 36.74 11.12 1.58
CA ALA A 195 37.56 9.94 1.29
C ALA A 195 38.92 10.29 0.66
N GLY A 196 39.34 11.56 0.72
CA GLY A 196 40.54 12.08 0.07
C GLY A 196 40.33 12.42 -1.41
N ASP A 197 41.24 13.23 -1.98
CA ASP A 197 41.32 13.56 -3.41
C ASP A 197 39.99 14.03 -4.05
N GLY A 198 39.21 14.87 -3.35
CA GLY A 198 37.94 15.40 -3.85
C GLY A 198 36.80 14.38 -3.91
N ARG A 199 36.90 13.30 -3.13
CA ARG A 199 35.87 12.26 -3.02
C ARG A 199 35.09 12.44 -1.71
N ALA A 200 33.78 12.50 -1.80
CA ALA A 200 32.86 12.60 -0.68
C ALA A 200 32.16 11.28 -0.42
N ILE A 201 32.13 10.87 0.86
CA ILE A 201 31.27 9.79 1.34
C ILE A 201 29.93 10.37 1.81
N LEU A 202 30.00 11.50 2.52
CA LEU A 202 28.85 12.30 2.93
C LEU A 202 29.00 13.70 2.33
N THR A 203 27.98 14.14 1.59
CA THR A 203 27.90 15.45 0.94
C THR A 203 26.57 16.11 1.25
N GLU A 204 26.55 17.43 1.36
CA GLU A 204 25.34 18.24 1.35
C GLU A 204 24.99 18.63 -0.10
N LEU A 205 23.71 18.82 -0.41
CA LEU A 205 23.25 19.30 -1.71
C LEU A 205 23.13 20.83 -1.72
N ASP A 206 23.46 21.44 -2.85
CA ASP A 206 23.36 22.89 -3.01
C ASP A 206 21.92 23.41 -2.77
N ASN A 207 21.80 24.38 -1.87
CA ASN A 207 20.56 25.14 -1.57
C ASN A 207 19.42 24.38 -0.87
N GLU A 208 19.68 23.19 -0.34
CA GLU A 208 18.73 22.43 0.48
C GLU A 208 19.49 21.71 1.60
N PRO A 209 18.98 21.60 2.83
CA PRO A 209 19.60 20.83 3.92
C PRO A 209 19.41 19.31 3.68
N PHE A 210 19.80 18.85 2.50
CA PHE A 210 19.73 17.48 2.05
C PHE A 210 21.14 16.91 2.00
N TYR A 211 21.32 15.80 2.70
CA TYR A 211 22.59 15.10 2.82
C TYR A 211 22.50 13.78 2.08
N ILE A 212 23.54 13.42 1.34
CA ILE A 212 23.65 12.13 0.68
C ILE A 212 24.79 11.36 1.33
N LEU A 213 24.44 10.24 1.97
CA LEU A 213 25.41 9.23 2.37
C LEU A 213 25.55 8.22 1.23
N THR A 214 26.70 8.25 0.57
CA THR A 214 26.97 7.43 -0.60
C THR A 214 27.29 5.98 -0.25
N ASP A 215 27.93 5.72 0.91
CA ASP A 215 28.26 4.38 1.37
C ASP A 215 27.48 4.02 2.66
N PRO A 216 26.50 3.10 2.60
CA PRO A 216 25.71 2.70 3.75
C PRO A 216 26.51 1.88 4.79
N ASP A 217 27.68 1.33 4.44
CA ASP A 217 28.52 0.55 5.36
C ASP A 217 29.20 1.40 6.46
N LEU A 218 28.86 2.71 6.54
CA LEU A 218 29.20 3.54 7.69
C LEU A 218 28.18 3.44 8.83
N ILE A 219 26.93 3.07 8.54
CA ILE A 219 25.83 3.14 9.53
C ILE A 219 24.86 1.95 9.51
N ASN A 220 24.99 1.02 8.54
CA ASN A 220 24.19 -0.20 8.52
C ASN A 220 24.58 -1.15 9.66
N ASN A 221 23.76 -2.18 9.90
CA ASN A 221 23.99 -3.13 10.98
C ASN A 221 25.33 -3.86 10.88
N ALA A 222 25.84 -4.14 9.66
CA ALA A 222 27.16 -4.74 9.47
C ALA A 222 28.30 -3.83 9.96
N ALA A 223 28.17 -2.51 9.80
CA ALA A 223 29.12 -1.54 10.32
C ALA A 223 29.18 -1.53 11.86
N LEU A 224 28.02 -1.78 12.51
CA LEU A 224 27.89 -1.69 13.97
C LEU A 224 28.57 -2.85 14.73
N GLU A 225 29.05 -3.88 14.03
CA GLU A 225 29.90 -4.93 14.62
C GLU A 225 31.21 -4.35 15.17
N ASP A 226 31.75 -3.31 14.53
CA ASP A 226 32.95 -2.59 14.99
C ASP A 226 32.56 -1.43 15.92
N PRO A 227 32.98 -1.44 17.19
CA PRO A 227 32.65 -0.37 18.14
C PRO A 227 33.12 1.03 17.71
N GLN A 228 34.21 1.15 16.96
CA GLN A 228 34.70 2.44 16.46
C GLN A 228 33.80 2.98 15.35
N LYS A 229 33.33 2.09 14.45
CA LYS A 229 32.37 2.46 13.40
C LYS A 229 31.00 2.79 13.99
N ALA A 230 30.54 2.02 14.98
CA ALA A 230 29.29 2.31 15.68
C ALA A 230 29.31 3.69 16.38
N ALA A 231 30.43 4.05 17.02
CA ALA A 231 30.59 5.38 17.60
C ALA A 231 30.64 6.47 16.52
N ALA A 232 31.35 6.25 15.41
CA ALA A 232 31.38 7.19 14.28
C ALA A 232 29.99 7.39 13.66
N ALA A 233 29.17 6.34 13.56
CA ALA A 233 27.80 6.43 13.08
C ALA A 233 26.98 7.41 13.92
N LEU A 234 27.08 7.35 15.26
CA LEU A 234 26.44 8.32 16.13
C LEU A 234 27.00 9.73 15.98
N ASP A 235 28.33 9.87 15.89
CA ASP A 235 28.97 11.17 15.73
C ASP A 235 28.54 11.83 14.41
N MET A 236 28.42 11.04 13.32
CA MET A 236 27.89 11.49 12.04
C MET A 236 26.42 11.93 12.13
N ILE A 237 25.56 11.16 12.80
CA ILE A 237 24.16 11.56 12.98
C ILE A 237 24.06 12.81 13.87
N ALA A 238 24.89 12.92 14.91
CA ALA A 238 24.92 14.08 15.79
C ALA A 238 25.39 15.37 15.08
N MET A 239 26.26 15.23 14.07
CA MET A 239 26.69 16.33 13.20
C MET A 239 25.53 16.89 12.35
N LEU A 240 24.59 16.03 11.95
CA LEU A 240 23.47 16.37 11.05
C LEU A 240 22.16 16.68 11.79
N GLU A 241 22.01 16.27 13.05
CA GLU A 241 20.75 16.45 13.78
C GLU A 241 20.56 17.93 14.19
N PRO A 242 19.39 18.55 13.92
CA PRO A 242 19.15 19.95 14.28
C PRO A 242 19.18 20.22 15.79
N ALA A 243 18.82 19.19 16.57
CA ALA A 243 18.83 19.21 18.02
C ALA A 243 19.08 17.78 18.52
N LYS A 244 19.65 17.67 19.72
CA LYS A 244 19.98 16.37 20.32
C LYS A 244 18.76 15.45 20.38
N GLY A 245 18.85 14.30 19.71
CA GLY A 245 17.80 13.29 19.65
C GLY A 245 16.66 13.59 18.67
N ALA A 246 16.75 14.66 17.88
CA ALA A 246 15.77 15.03 16.87
C ALA A 246 16.02 14.25 15.57
N VAL A 247 15.96 12.92 15.65
CA VAL A 247 16.17 12.01 14.52
C VAL A 247 14.90 11.19 14.30
N MET A 248 14.46 11.11 13.05
CA MET A 248 13.29 10.37 12.61
C MET A 248 13.67 9.49 11.42
N PHE A 249 13.04 8.34 11.27
CA PHE A 249 13.28 7.45 10.13
C PHE A 249 12.07 7.38 9.21
N ASP A 250 12.33 7.30 7.91
CA ASP A 250 11.30 7.06 6.90
C ASP A 250 10.96 5.57 6.78
N LEU A 251 9.67 5.25 6.78
CA LEU A 251 9.13 3.96 6.38
C LEU A 251 8.29 4.03 5.10
N THR A 252 7.98 5.25 4.62
CA THR A 252 7.08 5.44 3.48
C THR A 252 7.70 4.96 2.16
N LEU A 253 9.02 5.10 2.01
CA LEU A 253 9.78 4.63 0.84
C LEU A 253 9.78 3.10 0.70
N HIS A 254 9.58 2.39 1.81
CA HIS A 254 9.50 0.92 1.86
C HIS A 254 8.07 0.38 1.72
N GLY A 255 7.11 1.24 1.36
CA GLY A 255 5.70 0.87 1.16
C GLY A 255 4.94 0.59 2.45
N ILE A 256 5.54 0.89 3.62
CA ILE A 256 4.88 0.70 4.91
C ILE A 256 3.97 1.90 5.17
N GLY A 257 2.66 1.64 5.17
CA GLY A 257 1.62 2.65 5.47
C GLY A 257 1.00 3.36 4.25
N GLN A 258 1.37 2.99 3.03
CA GLN A 258 0.87 3.62 1.80
C GLN A 258 0.65 2.59 0.67
N ASN A 259 -0.41 1.80 0.77
CA ASN A 259 -1.00 1.15 -0.40
C ASN A 259 -2.45 1.60 -0.51
N TYR A 260 -2.75 2.42 -1.53
CA TYR A 260 -4.12 2.72 -1.95
C TYR A 260 -4.72 1.45 -2.54
N ASP A 261 -5.24 0.60 -1.66
CA ASP A 261 -5.94 -0.62 -2.05
C ASP A 261 -7.41 -0.26 -2.33
N LEU A 262 -7.90 -0.63 -3.52
CA LEU A 262 -9.32 -0.48 -3.86
C LEU A 262 -10.22 -1.19 -2.85
N ALA A 263 -9.76 -2.32 -2.28
CA ALA A 263 -10.47 -3.02 -1.24
C ALA A 263 -10.58 -2.20 0.05
N LYS A 264 -9.51 -1.50 0.47
CA LYS A 264 -9.55 -0.55 1.61
C LYS A 264 -10.48 0.61 1.34
N LEU A 265 -10.43 1.16 0.12
CA LEU A 265 -11.27 2.28 -0.26
C LEU A 265 -12.76 1.94 -0.07
N LEU A 266 -13.19 0.71 -0.39
CA LEU A 266 -14.58 0.26 -0.18
C LEU A 266 -15.01 0.24 1.30
N VAL A 267 -14.09 0.11 2.25
CA VAL A 267 -14.38 0.02 3.69
C VAL A 267 -13.97 1.28 4.47
N GLU A 268 -13.40 2.29 3.80
CA GLU A 268 -13.00 3.56 4.41
C GLU A 268 -13.89 4.73 3.95
N PRO A 269 -14.03 5.79 4.77
CA PRO A 269 -14.72 7.01 4.35
C PRO A 269 -14.04 7.64 3.11
N PRO A 270 -14.80 8.17 2.13
CA PRO A 270 -16.26 8.33 2.12
C PRO A 270 -17.04 7.13 1.56
N PHE A 271 -16.38 6.15 0.95
CA PHE A 271 -17.05 5.09 0.19
C PHE A 271 -17.69 4.00 1.05
N LEU A 272 -17.28 3.87 2.32
CA LEU A 272 -17.92 2.96 3.28
C LEU A 272 -19.45 3.09 3.27
N ALA A 273 -19.98 4.32 3.27
CA ALA A 273 -21.42 4.55 3.25
C ALA A 273 -22.08 4.02 1.97
N LEU A 274 -21.42 4.20 0.82
CA LEU A 274 -21.87 3.67 -0.47
C LEU A 274 -21.84 2.14 -0.47
N THR A 275 -20.76 1.53 -0.02
CA THR A 275 -20.60 0.07 0.05
C THR A 275 -21.66 -0.56 0.95
N LEU A 276 -21.91 0.00 2.14
CA LEU A 276 -22.97 -0.46 3.04
C LEU A 276 -24.36 -0.29 2.41
N SER A 277 -24.61 0.82 1.71
CA SER A 277 -25.89 1.05 1.03
C SER A 277 -26.14 0.03 -0.08
N VAL A 278 -25.13 -0.28 -0.89
CA VAL A 278 -25.21 -1.31 -1.93
C VAL A 278 -25.43 -2.69 -1.32
N LEU A 279 -24.72 -3.04 -0.24
CA LEU A 279 -24.90 -4.30 0.46
C LEU A 279 -26.32 -4.47 1.03
N VAL A 280 -26.86 -3.41 1.66
CA VAL A 280 -28.24 -3.42 2.17
C VAL A 280 -29.24 -3.54 1.03
N ALA A 281 -29.06 -2.79 -0.07
CA ALA A 281 -29.93 -2.88 -1.24
C ALA A 281 -29.91 -4.29 -1.87
N ALA A 282 -28.72 -4.89 -1.98
CA ALA A 282 -28.56 -6.26 -2.46
C ALA A 282 -29.24 -7.28 -1.53
N ALA A 283 -29.09 -7.14 -0.21
CA ALA A 283 -29.76 -7.99 0.77
C ALA A 283 -31.29 -7.88 0.68
N LEU A 284 -31.82 -6.66 0.56
CA LEU A 284 -33.26 -6.43 0.38
C LEU A 284 -33.78 -6.99 -0.95
N ALA A 285 -33.04 -6.80 -2.06
CA ALA A 285 -33.40 -7.37 -3.36
C ALA A 285 -33.40 -8.90 -3.34
N PHE A 286 -32.42 -9.51 -2.64
CA PHE A 286 -32.36 -10.95 -2.43
C PHE A 286 -33.54 -11.46 -1.61
N LEU A 287 -33.85 -10.82 -0.48
CA LEU A 287 -35.02 -11.14 0.34
C LEU A 287 -36.33 -10.99 -0.45
N HIS A 288 -36.44 -9.93 -1.27
CA HIS A 288 -37.59 -9.71 -2.14
C HIS A 288 -37.70 -10.79 -3.22
N GLY A 289 -36.57 -11.26 -3.76
CA GLY A 289 -36.51 -12.40 -4.69
C GLY A 289 -36.98 -13.70 -4.06
N LEU A 290 -36.59 -13.99 -2.81
CA LEU A 290 -37.07 -15.17 -2.06
C LEU A 290 -38.58 -15.11 -1.78
N GLY A 291 -39.14 -13.91 -1.60
CA GLY A 291 -40.59 -13.73 -1.43
C GLY A 291 -41.39 -13.81 -2.73
N ARG A 292 -40.73 -13.78 -3.90
CA ARG A 292 -41.38 -13.81 -5.21
C ARG A 292 -41.64 -15.25 -5.66
N PHE A 293 -42.67 -15.87 -5.08
CA PHE A 293 -43.25 -17.10 -5.60
C PHE A 293 -44.42 -16.78 -6.54
N GLY A 294 -44.24 -17.05 -7.83
CA GLY A 294 -45.33 -17.08 -8.80
C GLY A 294 -44.91 -16.70 -10.22
N PRO A 295 -45.45 -17.37 -11.26
CA PRO A 295 -45.22 -16.97 -12.64
C PRO A 295 -45.61 -15.49 -12.83
N PRO A 296 -44.89 -14.72 -13.67
CA PRO A 296 -45.27 -13.35 -13.97
C PRO A 296 -46.75 -13.30 -14.33
N ARG A 297 -47.49 -12.33 -13.78
CA ARG A 297 -48.90 -12.12 -14.11
C ARG A 297 -48.99 -12.01 -15.63
N ALA A 298 -49.54 -13.03 -16.29
CA ALA A 298 -49.81 -12.96 -17.70
C ALA A 298 -50.77 -11.78 -17.89
N GLU A 299 -50.39 -10.81 -18.72
CA GLU A 299 -51.32 -9.75 -19.09
C GLU A 299 -52.61 -10.39 -19.60
N GLY A 300 -53.74 -9.99 -19.02
CA GLY A 300 -55.04 -10.42 -19.50
C GLY A 300 -55.13 -10.07 -20.98
N ARG A 301 -55.34 -11.08 -21.83
CA ARG A 301 -55.36 -10.93 -23.28
C ARG A 301 -56.37 -9.83 -23.67
N ALA A 302 -55.90 -8.77 -24.34
CA ALA A 302 -56.71 -7.59 -24.67
C ALA A 302 -57.92 -7.87 -25.56
N ILE A 303 -57.99 -9.04 -26.21
CA ILE A 303 -59.12 -9.47 -27.02
C ILE A 303 -59.54 -10.86 -26.54
N ALA A 304 -60.74 -10.94 -25.97
CA ALA A 304 -61.38 -12.21 -25.64
C ALA A 304 -61.75 -12.94 -26.94
N PHE A 305 -61.21 -14.14 -27.17
CA PHE A 305 -61.68 -14.99 -28.27
C PHE A 305 -63.05 -15.55 -27.91
N GLY A 306 -64.03 -15.30 -28.78
CA GLY A 306 -65.37 -15.84 -28.64
C GLY A 306 -66.26 -15.39 -29.79
N LYS A 307 -67.27 -16.21 -30.11
CA LYS A 307 -68.25 -15.91 -31.17
C LYS A 307 -68.88 -14.52 -30.99
N ARG A 308 -69.09 -14.09 -29.73
CA ARG A 308 -69.58 -12.74 -29.39
C ARG A 308 -68.62 -11.62 -29.81
N ALA A 309 -67.33 -11.74 -29.54
CA ALA A 309 -66.36 -10.70 -29.93
C ALA A 309 -66.26 -10.54 -31.45
N LEU A 310 -66.37 -11.66 -32.20
CA LEU A 310 -66.43 -11.62 -33.66
C LEU A 310 -67.71 -10.93 -34.15
N VAL A 311 -68.86 -11.26 -33.55
CA VAL A 311 -70.15 -10.62 -33.86
C VAL A 311 -70.10 -9.12 -33.57
N ASP A 312 -69.61 -8.70 -32.40
CA ASP A 312 -69.56 -7.28 -32.02
C ASP A 312 -68.61 -6.48 -32.92
N THR A 313 -67.47 -7.07 -33.29
CA THR A 313 -66.52 -6.42 -34.20
C THR A 313 -67.11 -6.30 -35.62
N THR A 314 -67.79 -7.34 -36.09
CA THR A 314 -68.45 -7.35 -37.41
C THR A 314 -69.60 -6.35 -37.45
N ALA A 315 -70.41 -6.29 -36.39
CA ALA A 315 -71.49 -5.31 -36.25
C ALA A 315 -70.96 -3.87 -36.23
N MET A 316 -69.84 -3.62 -35.54
CA MET A 316 -69.20 -2.31 -35.49
C MET A 316 -68.63 -1.90 -36.86
N LEU A 317 -68.03 -2.83 -37.60
CA LEU A 317 -67.55 -2.60 -38.97
C LEU A 317 -68.70 -2.29 -39.94
N LEU A 318 -69.78 -3.07 -39.90
CA LEU A 318 -70.99 -2.85 -40.71
C LEU A 318 -71.63 -1.49 -40.41
N LYS A 319 -71.66 -1.09 -39.13
CA LYS A 319 -72.13 0.22 -38.70
C LYS A 319 -71.26 1.35 -39.25
N ARG A 320 -69.93 1.24 -39.15
CA ARG A 320 -69.01 2.26 -39.68
C ARG A 320 -69.00 2.34 -41.20
N ALA A 321 -69.21 1.23 -41.90
CA ALA A 321 -69.32 1.20 -43.35
C ALA A 321 -70.67 1.73 -43.88
N GLY A 322 -71.60 2.15 -43.00
CA GLY A 322 -72.90 2.70 -43.38
C GLY A 322 -73.88 1.71 -44.01
N ARG A 323 -73.61 0.40 -43.92
CA ARG A 323 -74.39 -0.65 -44.63
C ARG A 323 -75.47 -1.33 -43.79
N LEU A 324 -75.94 -0.69 -42.71
CA LEU A 324 -76.96 -1.26 -41.82
C LEU A 324 -78.36 -1.35 -42.47
N GLN A 325 -78.67 -0.48 -43.43
CA GLN A 325 -80.02 -0.34 -43.99
C GLN A 325 -80.43 -1.47 -44.96
N GLY A 326 -79.51 -2.35 -45.39
CA GLY A 326 -79.80 -3.45 -46.31
C GLY A 326 -79.93 -4.84 -45.66
N LEU A 327 -79.82 -4.93 -44.33
CA LEU A 327 -79.77 -6.21 -43.60
C LEU A 327 -81.15 -6.70 -43.11
N GLY A 328 -82.11 -5.80 -42.86
CA GLY A 328 -83.41 -6.13 -42.28
C GLY A 328 -84.24 -7.08 -43.15
N ASP A 329 -84.38 -6.77 -44.44
CA ASP A 329 -85.26 -7.53 -45.34
C ASP A 329 -84.66 -8.86 -45.82
N ARG A 330 -83.34 -9.07 -45.66
CA ARG A 330 -82.64 -10.30 -46.11
C ARG A 330 -82.41 -11.33 -45.01
N TYR A 331 -82.56 -10.95 -43.73
CA TYR A 331 -82.35 -11.85 -42.59
C TYR A 331 -83.67 -12.39 -42.01
N ALA A 332 -84.81 -11.82 -42.41
CA ALA A 332 -86.15 -12.21 -41.96
C ALA A 332 -86.88 -13.18 -42.92
N ALA A 333 -86.18 -13.76 -43.90
CA ALA A 333 -86.69 -14.80 -44.80
C ALA A 333 -86.13 -16.17 -44.43
#